data_AF-A0A7U4QUI1-F1
#
_entry.id   AF-A0A7U4QUI1-F1
#
_cell.length_a   1.000
_cell.length_b   1.000
_cell.length_c   1.000
_cell.angle_alpha   90.00
_cell.angle_beta   90.00
_cell.angle_gamma   90.00
#
_symmetry.space_group_name_H-M   'P 1'
#
loop_
_entity.id
_entity.type
_entity.pdbx_description
1 polymer ?
#
loop_
_entity_poly.entity_id
_entity_poly.type
_entity_poly.pdbx_seq_one_letter_code
_entity_poly.pdbx_strand_id
1 'polypeptide(L)'
;MTRSKERLAQIEALPEAKIDFSDLPEMDAAFFKAVRLIMPSATTKQAISIRVDDDVLQWFKAQGKGHLSRMNAVLRAYMLANAKERT
;
A
#
# COMPACT_ATOMS: atom_id res chain seq x y z
N MET A 1 16.75 -7.91 10.95
CA MET A 1 18.06 -7.42 11.43
C MET A 1 17.93 -7.08 12.91
N THR A 2 18.67 -7.77 13.79
CA THR A 2 18.59 -7.56 15.25
C THR A 2 19.84 -6.80 15.70
N ARG A 3 19.68 -5.66 16.37
CA ARG A 3 20.81 -4.88 16.92
C ARG A 3 21.36 -5.60 18.17
N SER A 4 22.66 -5.50 18.43
CA SER A 4 23.30 -6.08 19.61
C SER A 4 22.80 -5.40 20.90
N LYS A 5 22.80 -6.14 22.02
CA LYS A 5 22.37 -5.62 23.33
C LYS A 5 23.17 -4.39 23.76
N GLU A 6 24.47 -4.39 23.48
CA GLU A 6 25.38 -3.28 23.76
C GLU A 6 25.00 -2.01 23.00
N ARG A 7 24.56 -2.15 21.73
CA ARG A 7 24.12 -1.01 20.92
C ARG A 7 22.81 -0.41 21.45
N LEU A 8 21.93 -1.23 22.00
CA LEU A 8 20.68 -0.77 22.60
C LEU A 8 20.95 0.04 23.88
N ALA A 9 21.80 -0.47 24.77
CA ALA A 9 22.20 0.24 26.00
C ALA A 9 22.89 1.59 25.70
N GLN A 10 23.68 1.68 24.64
CA GLN A 10 24.26 2.94 24.19
C GLN A 10 23.22 3.94 23.68
N ILE A 11 22.15 3.47 23.02
CA ILE A 11 21.07 4.33 22.53
C ILE A 11 20.23 4.85 23.72
N GLU A 12 19.94 4.00 24.70
CA GLU A 12 19.19 4.38 25.91
C GLU A 12 19.96 5.40 26.77
N ALA A 13 21.30 5.35 26.76
CA ALA A 13 22.14 6.30 27.48
C ALA A 13 22.33 7.65 26.76
N LEU A 14 21.85 7.81 25.51
CA LEU A 14 21.92 9.09 24.81
C LEU A 14 20.86 10.06 25.38
N PRO A 15 21.24 11.30 25.71
CA PRO A 15 20.29 12.30 26.19
C PRO A 15 19.38 12.77 25.05
N GLU A 16 18.08 12.88 25.33
CA GLU A 16 17.06 13.35 24.38
C GLU A 16 17.38 14.73 23.79
N ALA A 17 18.06 15.59 24.56
CA ALA A 17 18.46 16.94 24.12
C ALA A 17 19.44 16.96 22.93
N LYS A 18 20.03 15.81 22.56
CA LYS A 18 20.87 15.68 21.35
C LYS A 18 20.07 15.28 20.11
N ILE A 19 18.76 15.04 20.22
CA ILE A 19 17.92 14.75 19.07
C ILE A 19 17.68 16.07 18.34
N ASP A 20 18.26 16.19 17.15
CA ASP A 20 18.04 17.31 16.26
C ASP A 20 16.74 17.11 15.48
N PHE A 21 15.86 18.11 15.52
CA PHE A 21 14.60 18.14 14.79
C PHE A 21 14.54 19.25 13.74
N SER A 22 15.65 19.94 13.47
CA SER A 22 15.71 21.10 12.58
C SER A 22 15.35 20.81 11.12
N ASP A 23 15.41 19.55 10.71
CA ASP A 23 15.08 19.04 9.37
C ASP A 23 13.63 18.55 9.23
N LEU A 24 12.89 18.48 10.34
CA LEU A 24 11.54 17.94 10.38
C LEU A 24 10.51 19.07 10.35
N PRO A 25 9.55 19.06 9.39
CA PRO A 25 8.45 20.01 9.41
C PRO A 25 7.52 19.74 10.61
N GLU A 26 6.93 20.79 11.18
CA GLU A 26 5.93 20.65 12.24
C GLU A 26 4.70 19.88 11.72
N MET A 27 4.34 18.81 12.44
CA MET A 27 3.25 17.91 12.06
C MET A 27 1.93 18.41 12.66
N ASP A 28 1.47 19.56 12.17
CA ASP A 28 0.31 20.27 12.70
C ASP A 28 -1.02 19.81 12.10
N ALA A 29 -2.13 20.39 12.57
CA ALA A 29 -3.46 20.07 12.05
C ALA A 29 -3.63 20.42 10.56
N ALA A 30 -2.89 21.41 10.04
CA ALA A 30 -2.91 21.78 8.63
C ALA A 30 -2.21 20.73 7.76
N PHE A 31 -1.09 20.17 8.23
CA PHE A 31 -0.40 19.04 7.61
C PHE A 31 -1.33 17.84 7.47
N PHE A 32 -1.97 17.41 8.56
CA PHE A 32 -2.90 16.27 8.51
C PHE A 32 -4.13 16.52 7.63
N LYS A 33 -4.57 17.78 7.48
CA LYS A 33 -5.67 18.14 6.58
C LYS A 33 -5.29 18.01 5.10
N ALA A 34 -4.02 18.21 4.76
CA ALA A 34 -3.52 18.12 3.38
C ALA A 34 -3.09 16.69 3.00
N VAL A 35 -2.84 15.81 3.98
CA VAL A 35 -2.37 14.45 3.72
C VAL A 35 -3.52 13.56 3.25
N ARG A 36 -3.28 12.86 2.14
CA ARG A 36 -4.14 11.77 1.68
C ARG A 36 -3.75 10.49 2.42
N LEU A 37 -4.61 10.02 3.32
CA LEU A 37 -4.45 8.70 3.93
C LEU A 37 -4.56 7.62 2.84
N ILE A 38 -3.45 6.94 2.58
CA ILE A 38 -3.43 5.76 1.72
C ILE A 38 -3.38 4.54 2.64
N MET A 39 -4.53 3.94 2.89
CA MET A 39 -4.56 2.63 3.53
C MET A 39 -3.90 1.61 2.59
N PRO A 40 -2.88 0.87 3.04
CA PRO A 40 -2.44 -0.31 2.30
C PRO A 40 -3.68 -1.16 2.03
N SER A 41 -3.87 -1.57 0.77
CA SER A 41 -4.96 -2.48 0.40
C SER A 41 -4.98 -3.64 1.40
N ALA A 42 -6.01 -3.71 2.25
CA ALA A 42 -6.14 -4.74 3.27
C ALA A 42 -6.17 -6.16 2.68
N THR A 43 -6.39 -6.26 1.36
CA THR A 43 -6.29 -7.51 0.62
C THR A 43 -4.86 -7.75 0.15
N THR A 44 -4.24 -8.82 0.64
CA THR A 44 -3.01 -9.38 0.08
C THR A 44 -3.29 -9.91 -1.33
N LYS A 45 -2.68 -9.29 -2.34
CA LYS A 45 -2.77 -9.78 -3.72
C LYS A 45 -1.91 -11.03 -3.86
N GLN A 46 -2.49 -12.13 -4.33
CA GLN A 46 -1.75 -13.33 -4.67
C GLN A 46 -1.24 -13.20 -6.11
N ALA A 47 0.06 -13.46 -6.32
CA ALA A 47 0.67 -13.48 -7.64
C ALA A 47 0.42 -14.85 -8.28
N ILE A 48 -0.64 -14.95 -9.07
CA ILE A 48 -1.01 -16.16 -9.81
C ILE A 48 -0.83 -15.96 -11.32
N SER A 49 -0.54 -17.05 -12.03
CA SER A 49 -0.56 -17.07 -13.49
C SER A 49 -1.93 -17.55 -13.97
N ILE A 50 -2.62 -16.72 -14.74
CA ILE A 50 -3.91 -17.04 -15.35
C ILE A 50 -3.82 -16.93 -16.87
N ARG A 51 -4.59 -17.76 -17.59
CA ARG A 51 -4.78 -17.59 -19.03
C ARG A 51 -5.99 -16.69 -19.26
N VAL A 52 -5.83 -15.73 -20.15
CA VAL A 52 -6.87 -14.80 -20.62
C VAL A 52 -6.74 -14.71 -22.14
N ASP A 53 -7.87 -14.48 -22.80
CA ASP A 53 -7.90 -14.29 -24.25
C ASP A 53 -7.07 -13.05 -24.66
N ASP A 54 -6.48 -13.10 -25.85
CA ASP A 54 -5.56 -12.05 -26.31
C ASP A 54 -6.29 -10.71 -26.48
N ASP A 55 -7.50 -10.72 -27.03
CA ASP A 55 -8.32 -9.52 -27.24
C ASP A 55 -8.63 -8.79 -25.92
N VAL A 56 -8.98 -9.54 -24.87
CA VAL A 56 -9.21 -9.02 -23.51
C VAL A 56 -7.93 -8.38 -22.98
N LEU A 57 -6.78 -9.06 -23.13
CA LEU A 57 -5.49 -8.53 -22.69
C LEU A 57 -5.11 -7.25 -23.44
N GLN A 58 -5.29 -7.21 -24.75
CA GLN A 58 -5.01 -6.02 -25.57
C GLN A 58 -5.91 -4.85 -25.18
N TRP A 59 -7.19 -5.10 -24.94
CA TRP A 59 -8.15 -4.07 -24.53
C TRP A 59 -7.74 -3.41 -23.20
N PHE A 60 -7.33 -4.20 -22.20
CA PHE A 60 -6.85 -3.66 -20.94
C PHE A 60 -5.50 -2.94 -21.09
N LYS A 61 -4.58 -3.47 -21.90
CA LYS A 61 -3.28 -2.83 -22.17
C LYS A 61 -3.43 -1.47 -22.86
N ALA A 62 -4.39 -1.32 -23.76
CA ALA A 62 -4.67 -0.07 -24.45
C ALA A 62 -5.04 1.09 -23.50
N GLN A 63 -5.51 0.78 -22.29
CA GLN A 63 -5.83 1.77 -21.25
C GLN A 63 -4.61 2.25 -20.45
N GLY A 64 -3.41 1.82 -20.82
CA GLY A 64 -2.14 2.28 -20.27
C GLY A 64 -1.77 1.68 -18.90
N LYS A 65 -1.00 2.44 -18.12
CA LYS A 65 -0.49 2.00 -16.81
C LYS A 65 -1.63 1.61 -15.87
N GLY A 66 -1.48 0.46 -15.19
CA GLY A 66 -2.47 -0.05 -14.26
C GLY A 66 -3.50 -1.01 -14.86
N HIS A 67 -3.32 -1.49 -16.09
CA HIS A 67 -4.19 -2.47 -16.73
C HIS A 67 -4.47 -3.71 -15.86
N LEU A 68 -3.46 -4.28 -15.18
CA LEU A 68 -3.65 -5.39 -14.23
C LEU A 68 -4.54 -5.01 -13.03
N SER A 69 -4.44 -3.77 -12.54
CA SER A 69 -5.27 -3.31 -11.42
C SER A 69 -6.74 -3.13 -11.85
N ARG A 70 -6.97 -2.67 -13.09
CA ARG A 70 -8.32 -2.59 -13.67
C ARG A 70 -8.91 -3.97 -13.91
N MET A 71 -8.13 -4.89 -14.48
CA MET A 71 -8.54 -6.28 -14.67
C MET A 71 -8.96 -6.91 -13.34
N ASN A 72 -8.17 -6.72 -12.28
CA ASN A 72 -8.52 -7.18 -10.94
C ASN A 72 -9.79 -6.51 -10.38
N ALA A 73 -10.02 -5.22 -10.67
CA ALA A 73 -11.24 -4.52 -10.24
C ALA A 73 -12.51 -5.11 -10.88
N VAL A 74 -12.44 -5.46 -12.18
CA VAL A 74 -13.54 -6.14 -12.89
C VAL A 74 -13.81 -7.52 -12.31
N LEU A 75 -12.77 -8.33 -12.08
CA LEU A 75 -12.91 -9.64 -11.44
C LEU A 75 -13.55 -9.54 -10.05
N ARG A 76 -13.15 -8.53 -9.26
CA ARG A 76 -13.72 -8.29 -7.93
C ARG A 76 -15.19 -7.84 -8.01
N ALA A 77 -15.53 -6.97 -8.96
CA ALA A 77 -16.92 -6.53 -9.15
C ALA A 77 -17.82 -7.71 -9.53
N TYR A 78 -17.38 -8.56 -10.45
CA TYR A 78 -18.10 -9.78 -10.83
C TYR A 78 -18.29 -10.72 -9.65
N MET A 79 -17.22 -10.99 -8.87
CA MET A 79 -17.28 -11.80 -7.66
C MET A 79 -18.31 -11.26 -6.66
N LEU A 80 -18.30 -9.95 -6.38
CA LEU A 80 -19.21 -9.32 -5.42
C LEU A 80 -20.67 -9.32 -5.89
N ALA A 81 -20.90 -9.15 -7.20
CA ALA A 81 -22.25 -9.23 -7.76
C ALA A 81 -22.83 -10.64 -7.59
N ASN A 82 -22.05 -11.67 -7.93
CA ASN A 82 -22.47 -13.07 -7.81
C ASN A 82 -22.55 -13.56 -6.35
N ALA A 83 -21.79 -12.95 -5.43
CA ALA A 83 -21.89 -13.27 -4.02
C ALA A 83 -23.21 -12.79 -3.41
N LYS A 84 -23.80 -11.69 -3.91
CA LYS A 84 -25.10 -11.17 -3.44
C LYS A 84 -26.29 -12.03 -3.90
N GLU A 85 -26.20 -12.71 -5.04
CA GLU A 85 -27.28 -13.54 -5.56
C GLU A 85 -27.42 -14.90 -4.86
N ARG A 86 -26.46 -15.27 -3.99
CA ARG A 86 -26.43 -16.55 -3.28
C ARG A 86 -26.84 -16.46 -1.81
N THR A 87 -27.29 -15.30 -1.35
CA THR A 87 -27.77 -15.00 0.01
C THR A 87 -29.12 -14.33 -0.07
#